data_AF-A0A3D1AXG3-F1
#
_entry.id   AF-A0A3D1AXG3-F1
#
_cell.length_a   1.000
_cell.length_b   1.000
_cell.length_c   1.000
_cell.angle_alpha   90.00
_cell.angle_beta   90.00
_cell.angle_gamma   90.00
#
_symmetry.space_group_name_H-M   'P 1'
#
loop_
_entity.id
_entity.type
_entity.pdbx_description
1 polymer ?
#
loop_
_entity_poly.entity_id
_entity_poly.type
_entity_poly.pdbx_seq_one_letter_code
_entity_poly.pdbx_strand_id
1 'polypeptide(L)'
;MAQTQRSPQVHDVVVIGSGAGGGTTVKVLTDLGINVTLLEAGPMLNPYKDFKEHVTPYEVDHRGAGDHAEEYFGKQQWGYFAAPNGYWDVPGEPYTVGAESKFQWFR
;
A
#
# COMPACT_ATOMS: atom_id res chain seq x y z
N MET A 1 -22.07 25.11 -17.78
CA MET A 1 -22.77 24.23 -16.82
C MET A 1 -22.25 24.56 -15.43
N ALA A 2 -23.12 24.82 -14.45
CA ALA A 2 -22.67 25.13 -13.09
C ALA A 2 -22.08 23.86 -12.45
N GLN A 3 -20.78 23.87 -12.16
CA GLN A 3 -20.12 22.80 -11.41
C GLN A 3 -20.53 22.94 -9.95
N THR A 4 -21.48 22.12 -9.51
CA THR A 4 -21.87 22.06 -8.11
C THR A 4 -20.69 21.52 -7.31
N GLN A 5 -19.99 22.37 -6.56
CA GLN A 5 -19.06 21.88 -5.55
C GLN A 5 -19.89 21.11 -4.50
N ARG A 6 -19.70 19.80 -4.44
CA ARG A 6 -20.29 19.00 -3.36
C ARG A 6 -19.69 19.47 -2.04
N SER A 7 -20.52 19.67 -1.03
CA SER A 7 -20.04 19.87 0.33
C SER A 7 -19.17 18.67 0.73
N PRO A 8 -17.97 18.90 1.27
CA PRO A 8 -17.10 17.81 1.69
C PRO A 8 -17.79 16.96 2.75
N GLN A 9 -17.73 15.64 2.60
CA GLN A 9 -18.24 14.71 3.59
C GLN A 9 -17.29 14.68 4.78
N VAL A 10 -17.82 15.00 5.96
CA VAL A 10 -17.09 14.91 7.23
C VAL A 10 -17.02 13.44 7.66
N HIS A 11 -15.83 12.99 8.03
CA HIS A 11 -15.57 11.65 8.56
C HIS A 11 -14.96 11.78 9.95
N ASP A 12 -15.17 10.78 10.79
CA ASP A 12 -14.72 10.78 12.19
C ASP A 12 -13.21 10.50 12.29
N VAL A 13 -12.70 9.62 11.41
CA VAL A 13 -11.31 9.18 11.40
C VAL A 13 -10.79 9.12 9.97
N VAL A 14 -9.54 9.54 9.77
CA VAL A 14 -8.78 9.33 8.52
C VAL A 14 -7.62 8.37 8.82
N VAL A 15 -7.58 7.26 8.08
CA VAL A 15 -6.49 6.29 8.12
C VAL A 15 -5.68 6.42 6.82
N ILE A 16 -4.37 6.62 6.96
CA ILE A 16 -3.44 6.70 5.83
C ILE A 16 -2.63 5.40 5.77
N GLY A 17 -2.75 4.68 4.65
CA GLY A 17 -2.19 3.34 4.45
C GLY A 17 -3.20 2.24 4.78
N SER A 18 -3.36 1.31 3.85
CA SER A 18 -4.27 0.15 3.90
C SER A 18 -3.55 -1.19 4.15
N GLY A 19 -2.26 -1.14 4.49
CA GLY A 19 -1.50 -2.31 4.92
C GLY A 19 -2.08 -2.99 6.17
N ALA A 20 -1.42 -4.04 6.66
CA ALA A 20 -1.96 -4.91 7.71
C ALA A 20 -2.54 -4.15 8.93
N GLY A 21 -1.85 -3.12 9.42
CA GLY A 21 -2.34 -2.29 10.53
C GLY A 21 -3.50 -1.37 10.15
N GLY A 22 -3.41 -0.67 9.01
CA GLY A 22 -4.43 0.27 8.57
C GLY A 22 -5.74 -0.41 8.20
N GLY A 23 -5.68 -1.52 7.43
CA GLY A 23 -6.85 -2.31 7.09
C GLY A 23 -7.55 -2.90 8.32
N THR A 24 -6.78 -3.42 9.29
CA THR A 24 -7.32 -3.92 10.56
C THR A 24 -8.00 -2.79 11.34
N THR A 25 -7.37 -1.63 11.42
CA THR A 25 -7.92 -0.45 12.10
C THR A 25 -9.25 -0.03 11.50
N VAL A 26 -9.30 0.11 10.17
CA VAL A 26 -10.52 0.46 9.43
C VAL A 26 -11.62 -0.56 9.68
N LYS A 27 -11.30 -1.86 9.60
CA LYS A 27 -12.26 -2.94 9.85
C LYS A 27 -12.88 -2.84 11.25
N VAL A 28 -12.06 -2.70 12.29
CA VAL A 28 -12.55 -2.61 13.67
C VAL A 28 -13.39 -1.35 13.88
N LEU A 29 -12.95 -0.18 13.42
CA LEU A 29 -13.68 1.08 13.60
C LEU A 29 -15.02 1.07 12.85
N THR A 30 -15.03 0.57 11.61
CA THR A 30 -16.26 0.51 10.82
C THR A 30 -17.25 -0.53 11.35
N ASP A 31 -16.79 -1.64 11.93
CA ASP A 31 -17.65 -2.61 12.64
C ASP A 31 -18.32 -1.99 13.88
N LEU A 32 -17.70 -0.97 14.48
CA LEU A 32 -18.27 -0.18 15.58
C LEU A 32 -19.19 0.96 15.09
N GLY A 33 -19.40 1.09 13.79
CA GLY A 33 -20.28 2.11 13.18
C GLY A 33 -19.63 3.48 12.99
N ILE A 34 -18.29 3.58 13.09
CA ILE A 34 -17.55 4.84 12.91
C ILE A 34 -17.32 5.10 11.41
N ASN A 35 -17.50 6.35 10.97
CA ASN A 35 -17.25 6.72 9.58
C ASN A 35 -15.75 6.98 9.36
N VAL A 36 -15.10 6.08 8.62
CA VAL A 36 -13.65 6.13 8.39
C VAL A 36 -13.35 6.41 6.91
N THR A 37 -12.47 7.38 6.66
CA THR A 37 -11.82 7.55 5.36
C THR A 37 -10.50 6.80 5.36
N LEU A 38 -10.33 5.88 4.40
CA LEU A 38 -9.05 5.21 4.15
C LEU A 38 -8.42 5.77 2.88
N LEU A 39 -7.16 6.20 2.95
CA LEU A 39 -6.37 6.63 1.80
C LEU A 39 -5.16 5.71 1.64
N GLU A 40 -4.96 5.17 0.44
CA GLU A 40 -3.83 4.34 0.07
C GLU A 40 -3.13 4.97 -1.15
N ALA A 41 -1.80 5.01 -1.13
CA ALA A 41 -1.00 5.50 -2.25
C ALA A 41 -0.77 4.42 -3.30
N GLY A 42 -0.72 3.14 -2.87
CA GLY A 42 -0.61 1.98 -3.72
C GLY A 42 -1.87 1.69 -4.55
N PRO A 43 -1.76 0.78 -5.54
CA PRO A 43 -2.89 0.37 -6.35
C PRO A 43 -3.90 -0.46 -5.56
N MET A 44 -5.13 -0.53 -6.04
CA MET A 44 -6.11 -1.50 -5.55
C MET A 44 -5.61 -2.93 -5.84
N LEU A 45 -5.38 -3.70 -4.77
CA LEU A 45 -4.93 -5.08 -4.87
C LEU A 45 -6.11 -6.04 -5.06
N ASN A 46 -5.92 -7.01 -5.94
CA ASN A 46 -6.73 -8.21 -6.07
C ASN A 46 -5.96 -9.40 -5.49
N PRO A 47 -6.35 -9.92 -4.31
CA PRO A 47 -5.66 -11.03 -3.68
C PRO A 47 -5.53 -12.30 -4.54
N TYR A 48 -6.42 -12.51 -5.52
CA TYR A 48 -6.35 -13.67 -6.41
C TYR A 48 -5.33 -13.52 -7.55
N LYS A 49 -4.82 -12.30 -7.76
CA LYS A 49 -3.90 -11.98 -8.87
C LYS A 49 -2.55 -11.46 -8.39
N ASP A 50 -2.55 -10.64 -7.35
CA ASP A 50 -1.36 -9.84 -6.99
C ASP A 50 -0.49 -10.52 -5.92
N PHE A 51 -1.09 -11.47 -5.18
CA PHE A 51 -0.41 -12.24 -4.14
C PHE A 51 0.38 -13.39 -4.78
N LYS A 52 1.63 -13.55 -4.36
CA LYS A 52 2.63 -14.43 -4.97
C LYS A 52 3.12 -15.52 -4.02
N GLU A 53 2.58 -15.60 -2.81
CA GLU A 53 3.01 -16.51 -1.74
C GLU A 53 2.82 -18.00 -2.11
N HIS A 54 1.97 -18.28 -3.10
CA HIS A 54 1.72 -19.61 -3.65
C HIS A 54 2.18 -19.79 -5.10
N VAL A 55 2.88 -18.79 -5.64
CA VAL A 55 3.49 -18.85 -6.98
C VAL A 55 4.87 -19.48 -6.84
N THR A 56 5.20 -20.39 -7.75
CA THR A 56 6.50 -21.04 -7.81
C THR A 56 7.43 -20.31 -8.79
N PRO A 57 8.77 -20.40 -8.62
CA PRO A 57 9.73 -19.75 -9.52
C PRO A 57 9.56 -20.05 -11.01
N TYR A 58 9.03 -21.21 -11.37
CA TYR A 58 8.84 -21.58 -12.77
C TYR A 58 7.56 -21.00 -13.40
N GLU A 59 6.61 -20.54 -12.59
CA GLU A 59 5.39 -19.88 -13.05
C GLU A 59 5.60 -18.40 -13.36
N VAL A 60 6.70 -17.82 -12.89
CA VAL A 60 7.12 -16.45 -13.21
C VAL A 60 7.72 -16.44 -14.62
N ASP A 61 7.31 -15.49 -15.45
CA ASP A 61 7.71 -15.38 -16.85
C ASP A 61 9.21 -15.04 -17.02
N HIS A 62 9.69 -14.05 -16.28
CA HIS A 62 11.07 -13.59 -16.33
C HIS A 62 12.03 -14.48 -15.52
N ARG A 63 11.53 -15.21 -14.51
CA ARG A 63 12.33 -16.08 -13.60
C ARG A 63 13.61 -15.39 -13.07
N GLY A 64 13.56 -14.07 -12.91
CA GLY A 64 14.70 -13.25 -12.51
C GLY A 64 15.77 -13.00 -13.58
N ALA A 65 15.43 -13.12 -14.86
CA ALA A 65 16.29 -12.80 -16.00
C ALA A 65 15.62 -11.78 -16.95
N GLY A 66 16.44 -11.01 -17.66
CA GLY A 66 15.96 -9.99 -18.59
C GLY A 66 15.45 -8.72 -17.90
N ASP A 67 14.61 -7.97 -18.61
CA ASP A 67 13.94 -6.80 -18.04
C ASP A 67 13.08 -7.23 -16.84
N HIS A 68 13.01 -6.41 -15.78
CA HIS A 68 12.33 -6.71 -14.51
C HIS A 68 13.00 -7.76 -13.61
N ALA A 69 14.19 -8.27 -13.95
CA ALA A 69 14.96 -9.17 -13.08
C ALA A 69 15.23 -8.57 -11.69
N GLU A 70 15.34 -7.25 -11.60
CA GLU A 70 15.56 -6.54 -10.35
C GLU A 70 14.33 -6.54 -9.43
N GLU A 71 13.12 -6.75 -9.94
CA GLU A 71 11.95 -6.97 -9.09
C GLU A 71 12.08 -8.32 -8.36
N TYR A 72 12.67 -9.31 -9.04
CA TYR A 72 12.85 -10.66 -8.52
C TYR A 72 13.95 -10.75 -7.44
N PHE A 73 15.12 -10.17 -7.70
CA PHE A 73 16.31 -10.30 -6.84
C PHE A 73 16.84 -9.00 -6.23
N GLY A 74 16.35 -7.83 -6.65
CA GLY A 74 17.05 -6.56 -6.43
C GLY A 74 16.32 -5.51 -5.60
N LYS A 75 14.99 -5.42 -5.70
CA LYS A 75 14.21 -4.31 -5.12
C LYS A 75 13.48 -4.67 -3.84
N GLN A 76 12.97 -5.90 -3.70
CA GLN A 76 12.09 -6.24 -2.58
C GLN A 76 12.86 -6.67 -1.33
N GLN A 77 12.63 -5.97 -0.21
CA GLN A 77 13.28 -6.24 1.07
C GLN A 77 13.01 -7.66 1.61
N TRP A 78 11.86 -8.24 1.30
CA TRP A 78 11.47 -9.58 1.74
C TRP A 78 11.41 -10.61 0.60
N GLY A 79 11.94 -10.24 -0.57
CA GLY A 79 11.96 -11.08 -1.76
C GLY A 79 10.64 -11.09 -2.54
N TYR A 80 10.75 -11.36 -3.84
CA TYR A 80 9.69 -11.25 -4.85
C TYR A 80 8.34 -11.89 -4.50
N PHE A 81 8.35 -13.00 -3.77
CA PHE A 81 7.14 -13.78 -3.46
C PHE A 81 6.44 -13.33 -2.18
N ALA A 82 7.01 -12.38 -1.44
CA ALA A 82 6.41 -11.90 -0.20
C ALA A 82 5.21 -10.98 -0.48
N ALA A 83 4.14 -11.13 0.29
CA ALA A 83 2.95 -10.28 0.22
C ALA A 83 3.24 -8.77 0.38
N PRO A 84 4.14 -8.36 1.29
CA PRO A 84 4.42 -6.94 1.49
C PRO A 84 5.16 -6.33 0.29
N ASN A 85 4.41 -5.69 -0.60
CA ASN A 85 4.91 -5.05 -1.82
C ASN A 85 5.20 -3.56 -1.61
N GLY A 86 6.00 -3.24 -0.58
CA GLY A 86 6.33 -1.86 -0.23
C GLY A 86 7.82 -1.58 -0.09
N TYR A 87 8.15 -0.35 0.28
CA TYR A 87 9.50 0.18 0.48
C TYR A 87 9.52 1.16 1.64
N TRP A 88 10.66 1.28 2.33
CA TRP A 88 10.84 2.38 3.30
C TRP A 88 11.05 3.72 2.60
N ASP A 89 11.70 3.71 1.43
CA ASP A 89 12.00 4.88 0.62
C ASP A 89 11.36 4.75 -0.76
N VAL A 90 10.45 5.67 -1.11
CA VAL A 90 9.77 5.69 -2.41
C VAL A 90 10.19 6.95 -3.18
N PRO A 91 10.80 6.82 -4.38
CA PRO A 91 11.21 7.98 -5.16
C PRO A 91 10.03 8.93 -5.46
N GLY A 92 10.18 10.20 -5.12
CA GLY A 92 9.20 11.25 -5.45
C GLY A 92 7.98 11.32 -4.52
N GLU A 93 8.02 10.66 -3.37
CA GLU A 93 6.96 10.78 -2.36
C GLU A 93 6.80 12.21 -1.82
N PRO A 94 5.57 12.63 -1.47
CA PRO A 94 5.30 13.97 -0.95
C PRO A 94 5.44 14.08 0.57
N TYR A 95 5.67 12.97 1.28
CA TYR A 95 5.65 12.95 2.74
C TYR A 95 6.98 13.45 3.32
N THR A 96 6.88 14.22 4.38
CA THR A 96 8.03 14.71 5.14
C THR A 96 7.84 14.41 6.62
N VAL A 97 8.93 14.42 7.38
CA VAL A 97 8.89 14.29 8.84
C VAL A 97 9.14 15.65 9.47
N GLY A 98 8.48 15.90 10.60
CA GLY A 98 8.70 17.12 11.38
C GLY A 98 10.15 17.24 11.85
N ALA A 99 10.57 18.47 12.17
CA ALA A 99 11.91 18.71 12.72
C ALA A 99 12.17 17.80 13.93
N GLU A 100 13.38 17.21 13.97
CA GLU A 100 13.85 16.28 15.02
C GLU A 100 13.13 14.91 15.08
N SER A 101 12.08 14.69 14.29
CA SER A 101 11.43 13.38 14.20
C SER A 101 12.26 12.41 13.36
N LYS A 102 12.34 11.17 13.83
CA LYS A 102 12.92 10.03 13.09
C LYS A 102 11.85 9.02 12.67
N PHE A 103 10.59 9.44 12.65
CA PHE A 103 9.49 8.57 12.30
C PHE A 103 9.66 8.05 10.86
N GLN A 104 9.49 6.75 10.68
CA GLN A 104 9.43 6.11 9.38
C GLN A 104 8.25 5.15 9.39
N TRP A 105 7.58 5.02 8.25
CA TRP A 105 6.62 3.95 8.02
C TRP A 105 7.00 3.17 6.78
N PHE A 106 6.57 1.92 6.76
CA PHE A 106 6.67 1.07 5.59
C PHE A 106 5.44 1.31 4.70
N ARG A 107 5.65 1.36 3.39
CA ARG A 107 4.62 1.74 2.40
C ARG A 107 4.72 0.88 1.16
#